data_AF-A0A7S1SMG3-F1
#
_entry.id   AF-A0A7S1SMG3-F1
#
_cell.length_a   1.000
_cell.length_b   1.000
_cell.length_c   1.000
_cell.angle_alpha   90.00
_cell.angle_beta   90.00
_cell.angle_gamma   90.00
#
_symmetry.space_group_name_H-M   'P 1'
#
loop_
_entity.id
_entity.type
_entity.pdbx_description
1 polymer ?
#
loop_
_entity_poly.entity_id
_entity_poly.type
_entity_poly.pdbx_seq_one_letter_code
_entity_poly.pdbx_strand_id
1 'polypeptide(L)'
;ALDDATLLSAEFHVSLSRAVLISYGQIEPLVSELRERLRAAFRPPKNGGGAERSLSFGGGWTVFANDDRSKSFVSLSLGDAASHRQVLRGIRATNEAFFPLGLPLYYRDSQPHVSL
;
A
#
# COMPACT_ATOMS: atom_id res chain seq x y z
N ALA A 1 18.41 -18.60 11.12
CA ALA A 1 18.51 -17.22 10.60
C ALA A 1 18.41 -17.33 9.09
N LEU A 2 17.58 -16.50 8.46
CA LEU A 2 17.58 -16.38 6.99
C LEU A 2 18.92 -15.77 6.58
N ASP A 3 19.57 -16.29 5.55
CA ASP A 3 20.80 -15.69 5.04
C ASP A 3 20.49 -14.40 4.27
N ASP A 4 21.50 -13.55 4.10
CA ASP A 4 21.36 -12.24 3.44
C ASP A 4 20.82 -12.37 2.00
N ALA A 5 21.12 -13.48 1.31
CA ALA A 5 20.62 -13.74 -0.03
C ALA A 5 19.10 -14.02 -0.04
N THR A 6 18.58 -14.64 1.01
CA THR A 6 17.15 -14.90 1.19
C THR A 6 16.40 -13.60 1.51
N LEU A 7 16.98 -12.70 2.32
CA LEU A 7 16.39 -11.37 2.60
C LEU A 7 16.40 -10.46 1.36
N LEU A 8 17.43 -10.54 0.53
CA LEU A 8 17.52 -9.77 -0.72
C LEU A 8 16.57 -10.27 -1.82
N SER A 9 16.03 -11.49 -1.68
CA SER A 9 15.02 -12.03 -2.60
C SER A 9 13.58 -11.91 -2.09
N ALA A 10 13.39 -11.42 -0.86
CA ALA A 10 12.07 -11.20 -0.29
C ALA A 10 11.40 -9.96 -0.90
N GLU A 11 10.19 -10.14 -1.44
CA GLU A 11 9.38 -9.04 -1.93
C GLU A 11 8.61 -8.39 -0.78
N PHE A 12 8.95 -7.14 -0.49
CA PHE A 12 8.25 -6.32 0.50
C PHE A 12 7.18 -5.45 -0.17
N HIS A 13 6.08 -5.21 0.53
CA HIS A 13 5.02 -4.35 0.03
C HIS A 13 4.42 -3.48 1.13
N VAL A 14 3.79 -2.39 0.71
CA VAL A 14 2.93 -1.54 1.57
C VAL A 14 1.51 -1.66 1.04
N SER A 15 0.59 -2.14 1.88
CA SER A 15 -0.80 -2.37 1.47
C SER A 15 -1.55 -1.05 1.25
N LEU A 16 -2.14 -0.89 0.06
CA LEU A 16 -3.00 0.26 -0.30
C LEU A 16 -4.50 -0.06 -0.19
N SER A 17 -4.84 -1.34 -0.04
CA SER A 17 -6.19 -1.85 0.25
C SER A 17 -6.12 -2.83 1.42
N ARG A 18 -7.28 -3.16 1.98
CA ARG A 18 -7.43 -4.43 2.71
C ARG A 18 -7.61 -5.60 1.72
N ALA A 19 -7.55 -6.82 2.22
CA ALA A 19 -7.96 -7.99 1.44
C ALA A 19 -9.48 -7.94 1.19
N VAL A 20 -9.89 -8.10 -0.06
CA VAL A 20 -11.31 -8.04 -0.44
C VAL A 20 -11.65 -9.21 -1.37
N LEU A 21 -12.88 -9.69 -1.26
CA LEU A 21 -13.44 -10.64 -2.22
C LEU A 21 -14.01 -9.87 -3.40
N ILE A 22 -13.66 -10.29 -4.61
CA ILE A 22 -14.19 -9.75 -5.86
C ILE A 22 -14.73 -10.88 -6.71
N SER A 23 -15.78 -10.60 -7.48
CA SER A 23 -16.25 -11.52 -8.51
C SER A 23 -15.37 -11.44 -9.76
N TYR A 24 -15.38 -12.50 -10.58
CA TYR A 24 -14.61 -12.54 -11.83
C TYR A 24 -14.95 -11.35 -12.76
N GLY A 25 -16.23 -10.98 -12.86
CA GLY A 25 -16.67 -9.84 -13.68
C GLY A 25 -16.19 -8.47 -13.17
N GLN A 26 -15.75 -8.37 -11.91
CA GLN A 26 -15.18 -7.14 -11.34
C GLN A 26 -13.67 -7.01 -11.57
N ILE A 27 -12.96 -8.07 -11.97
CA ILE A 27 -11.49 -8.07 -12.09
C ILE A 27 -11.05 -7.00 -13.11
N GLU A 28 -11.49 -7.10 -14.36
CA GLU A 28 -11.06 -6.19 -15.41
C GLU A 28 -11.48 -4.73 -15.14
N PRO A 29 -12.75 -4.43 -14.75
CA PRO A 29 -13.13 -3.09 -14.35
C PRO A 29 -12.26 -2.51 -13.22
N LEU A 30 -12.00 -3.31 -12.18
CA LEU A 30 -11.17 -2.88 -11.06
C LEU A 30 -9.73 -2.60 -11.48
N VAL A 31 -9.13 -3.52 -12.25
CA VAL A 31 -7.74 -3.37 -12.73
C VAL A 31 -7.60 -2.15 -13.62
N SER A 32 -8.57 -1.88 -14.50
CA SER A 32 -8.59 -0.68 -15.34
C SER A 32 -8.62 0.59 -14.50
N GLU A 33 -9.54 0.66 -13.54
CA GLU A 33 -9.73 1.83 -12.67
C GLU A 33 -8.51 2.08 -11.78
N LEU A 34 -7.94 1.01 -11.20
CA LEU A 34 -6.71 1.08 -10.40
C LEU A 34 -5.54 1.59 -11.24
N ARG A 35 -5.37 1.10 -12.48
CA ARG A 35 -4.29 1.54 -13.37
C ARG A 35 -4.39 3.02 -13.66
N GLU A 36 -5.58 3.52 -13.98
CA GLU A 36 -5.78 4.94 -14.27
C GLU A 36 -5.48 5.82 -13.05
N ARG A 37 -6.11 5.52 -11.91
CA ARG A 37 -6.00 6.34 -10.70
C ARG A 37 -4.60 6.31 -10.09
N LEU A 38 -3.96 5.15 -10.02
CA LEU A 38 -2.61 5.03 -9.45
C LEU A 38 -1.56 5.70 -10.33
N ARG A 39 -1.71 5.64 -11.67
CA ARG A 39 -0.83 6.39 -12.59
C ARG A 39 -0.95 7.89 -12.36
N ALA A 40 -2.16 8.40 -12.13
CA ALA A 40 -2.37 9.81 -11.81
C ALA A 40 -1.77 10.17 -10.43
N ALA A 41 -2.00 9.35 -9.41
CA ALA A 41 -1.54 9.58 -8.04
C ALA A 41 0.00 9.56 -7.89
N PHE A 42 0.69 8.76 -8.71
CA PHE A 42 2.15 8.64 -8.71
C PHE A 42 2.84 9.28 -9.93
N ARG A 43 2.13 10.18 -10.63
CA ARG A 43 2.69 10.90 -11.78
C ARG A 43 3.85 11.80 -11.33
N PRO A 44 4.99 11.79 -12.03
CA PRO A 44 6.08 12.72 -11.73
C PRO A 44 5.66 14.19 -11.92
N PRO A 45 6.20 15.13 -11.13
CA PRO A 45 6.02 16.56 -11.34
C PRO A 45 6.46 16.95 -12.76
N LYS A 46 5.70 17.83 -13.40
CA LYS A 46 5.99 18.30 -14.76
C LYS A 46 7.26 19.17 -14.87
N ASN A 47 7.81 19.62 -13.74
CA ASN A 47 8.86 20.64 -13.68
C ASN A 47 10.28 20.06 -13.49
N GLY A 48 10.55 18.83 -13.94
CA GLY A 48 11.90 18.27 -13.97
C GLY A 48 12.50 17.83 -12.62
N GLY A 49 11.84 18.10 -11.49
CA GLY A 49 12.15 17.45 -10.23
C GLY A 49 11.65 16.00 -10.28
N GLY A 50 12.56 15.02 -10.35
CA GLY A 50 12.19 13.62 -10.26
C GLY A 50 11.30 13.41 -9.03
N ALA A 51 10.09 12.86 -9.21
CA ALA A 51 9.34 12.34 -8.08
C ALA A 51 10.14 11.16 -7.55
N GLU A 52 11.00 11.40 -6.58
CA GLU A 52 11.59 10.32 -5.82
C GLU A 52 10.43 9.57 -5.18
N ARG A 53 10.26 8.30 -5.61
CA ARG A 53 9.25 7.40 -5.05
C ARG A 53 9.82 6.58 -3.90
N SER A 54 10.89 7.08 -3.29
CA SER A 54 11.49 6.49 -2.11
C SER A 54 10.54 6.63 -0.93
N LEU A 55 10.36 5.52 -0.22
CA LEU A 55 9.68 5.50 1.06
C LEU A 55 10.75 5.30 2.11
N SER A 56 10.77 6.18 3.10
CA SER A 56 11.59 6.02 4.29
C SER A 56 10.83 5.19 5.31
N PHE A 57 11.52 4.20 5.89
CA PHE A 57 11.02 3.39 7.00
C PHE A 57 11.93 3.63 8.21
N GLY A 58 11.33 3.83 9.38
CA GLY A 58 12.06 4.26 10.57
C GLY A 58 11.19 4.89 11.65
N GLY A 59 9.86 4.86 11.50
CA GLY A 59 8.93 5.39 12.49
C GLY A 59 8.78 4.54 13.75
N GLY A 60 9.43 3.37 13.79
CA GLY A 60 9.40 2.43 14.90
C GLY A 60 8.94 1.03 14.49
N TRP A 61 9.10 0.09 15.41
CA TRP A 61 8.63 -1.28 15.30
C TRP A 61 7.21 -1.40 15.85
N THR A 62 6.38 -2.22 15.21
CA THR A 62 5.01 -2.51 15.68
C THR A 62 4.63 -3.94 15.30
N VAL A 63 3.69 -4.52 16.06
CA VAL A 63 3.09 -5.82 15.75
C VAL A 63 1.66 -5.60 15.25
N PHE A 64 1.38 -6.10 14.05
CA PHE A 64 0.04 -6.13 13.47
C PHE A 64 -0.52 -7.55 13.50
N ALA A 65 -1.84 -7.68 13.56
CA ALA A 65 -2.54 -8.93 13.31
C ALA A 65 -3.41 -8.78 12.06
N ASN A 66 -3.58 -9.85 11.28
CA ASN A 66 -4.55 -9.82 10.18
C ASN A 66 -6.00 -9.75 10.71
N ASP A 67 -6.94 -9.47 9.80
CA ASP A 67 -8.36 -9.22 10.13
C ASP A 67 -9.01 -10.33 10.96
N ASP A 68 -8.67 -11.61 10.71
CA ASP A 68 -9.18 -12.77 11.45
C ASP A 68 -8.32 -13.16 12.67
N ARG A 69 -7.23 -12.43 12.93
CA ARG A 69 -6.25 -12.66 13.99
C ARG A 69 -5.58 -14.04 13.98
N SER A 70 -5.57 -14.73 12.85
CA SER A 70 -4.86 -16.01 12.70
C SER A 70 -3.35 -15.85 12.51
N LYS A 71 -2.87 -14.64 12.20
CA LYS A 71 -1.45 -14.33 11.97
C LYS A 71 -1.06 -13.01 12.61
N SER A 72 0.18 -12.93 13.07
CA SER A 72 0.80 -11.69 13.53
C SER A 72 2.06 -11.40 12.71
N PHE A 73 2.33 -10.12 12.50
CA PHE A 73 3.40 -9.60 11.67
C PHE A 73 4.22 -8.61 12.48
N VAL A 74 5.54 -8.73 12.42
CA VAL A 74 6.45 -7.69 12.90
C VAL A 74 6.65 -6.72 11.74
N SER A 75 6.43 -5.44 11.99
CA SER A 75 6.38 -4.44 10.92
C SER A 75 7.12 -3.16 11.29
N LEU A 76 7.59 -2.46 10.26
CA LEU A 76 8.19 -1.13 10.37
C LEU A 76 7.24 -0.06 9.84
N SER A 77 7.05 1.00 10.63
CA SER A 77 6.29 2.18 10.21
C SER A 77 7.12 3.13 9.35
N LEU A 78 6.43 3.92 8.53
CA LEU A 78 7.04 4.98 7.72
C LEU A 78 7.80 5.98 8.61
N GLY A 79 8.98 6.40 8.15
CA GLY A 79 9.93 7.24 8.91
C GLY A 79 9.69 8.74 8.79
N ASP A 80 8.93 9.19 7.79
CA ASP A 80 8.68 10.62 7.58
C ASP A 80 7.28 10.93 7.02
N ALA A 81 6.91 12.20 7.13
CA ALA A 81 5.62 12.70 6.66
C ALA A 81 5.48 12.69 5.12
N ALA A 82 6.58 12.72 4.37
CA ALA A 82 6.55 12.73 2.92
C ALA A 82 6.13 11.35 2.38
N SER A 83 6.75 10.31 2.89
CA SER A 83 6.44 8.89 2.70
C SER A 83 5.00 8.60 3.12
N HIS A 84 4.59 9.11 4.30
CA HIS A 84 3.21 8.95 4.77
C HIS A 84 2.19 9.58 3.82
N ARG A 85 2.42 10.82 3.37
CA ARG A 85 1.55 11.48 2.38
C ARG A 85 1.53 10.72 1.06
N GLN A 86 2.66 10.15 0.63
CA GLN A 86 2.73 9.37 -0.60
C GLN A 86 1.87 8.11 -0.54
N VAL A 87 1.95 7.36 0.56
CA VAL A 87 1.14 6.15 0.73
C VAL A 87 -0.34 6.49 0.89
N LEU A 88 -0.68 7.55 1.64
CA LEU A 88 -2.07 8.03 1.74
C LEU A 88 -2.66 8.43 0.39
N ARG A 89 -1.86 9.03 -0.52
CA ARG A 89 -2.31 9.30 -1.90
C ARG A 89 -2.65 8.00 -2.64
N GLY A 90 -1.82 6.98 -2.48
CA GLY A 90 -2.07 5.64 -3.03
C GLY A 90 -3.36 5.04 -2.48
N ILE A 91 -3.53 5.02 -1.15
CA ILE A 91 -4.74 4.53 -0.46
C ILE A 91 -5.98 5.28 -0.97
N ARG A 92 -5.92 6.60 -1.11
CA ARG A 92 -7.05 7.40 -1.61
C ARG A 92 -7.41 7.01 -3.05
N ALA A 93 -6.42 6.90 -3.93
CA ALA A 93 -6.62 6.49 -5.31
C ALA A 93 -7.21 5.07 -5.41
N THR A 94 -6.76 4.15 -4.56
CA THR A 94 -7.32 2.80 -4.46
C THR A 94 -8.76 2.80 -3.95
N ASN A 95 -9.07 3.58 -2.90
CA ASN A 95 -10.43 3.73 -2.39
C ASN A 95 -11.39 4.28 -3.46
N GLU A 96 -10.94 5.26 -4.24
CA GLU A 96 -11.73 5.81 -5.33
C GLU A 96 -11.98 4.81 -6.47
N ALA A 97 -11.07 3.84 -6.66
CA ALA A 97 -11.31 2.73 -7.60
C ALA A 97 -12.28 1.68 -7.05
N PHE A 98 -12.25 1.47 -5.73
CA PHE A 98 -13.09 0.48 -5.04
C PHE A 98 -14.53 0.94 -4.89
N PHE A 99 -14.74 2.24 -4.69
CA PHE A 99 -16.05 2.82 -4.38
C PHE A 99 -17.14 2.54 -5.43
N PRO A 100 -16.92 2.75 -6.74
CA PRO A 100 -17.94 2.48 -7.77
C PRO A 100 -18.31 0.99 -7.88
N LEU A 101 -17.43 0.09 -7.44
CA LEU A 101 -17.61 -1.36 -7.48
C LEU A 101 -18.20 -1.92 -6.18
N GLY A 102 -18.53 -1.05 -5.21
CA GLY A 102 -19.08 -1.45 -3.91
C GLY A 102 -18.10 -2.21 -3.01
N LEU A 103 -16.79 -2.05 -3.24
CA LEU A 103 -15.76 -2.78 -2.48
C LEU A 103 -15.42 -2.06 -1.15
N PRO A 104 -15.05 -2.81 -0.10
CA PRO A 104 -14.64 -2.24 1.19
C PRO A 104 -13.45 -1.29 1.08
N LEU A 105 -13.59 -0.07 1.61
CA LEU A 105 -12.51 0.91 1.67
C LEU A 105 -11.44 0.54 2.70
N TYR A 106 -10.29 1.21 2.63
CA TYR A 106 -9.20 1.09 3.60
C TYR A 106 -9.64 1.37 5.04
N TYR A 107 -8.85 0.90 6.02
CA TYR A 107 -9.08 1.11 7.45
C TYR A 107 -9.21 2.61 7.78
N ARG A 108 -10.14 2.95 8.68
CA ARG A 108 -10.35 4.34 9.15
C ARG A 108 -9.09 4.90 9.80
N ASP A 109 -8.50 4.13 10.70
CA ASP A 109 -7.22 4.45 11.34
C ASP A 109 -6.09 3.86 10.51
N SER A 110 -5.73 4.55 9.42
CA SER A 110 -4.67 4.09 8.52
C SER A 110 -3.32 4.08 9.24
N GLN A 111 -2.70 2.91 9.35
CA GLN A 111 -1.34 2.76 9.84
C GLN A 111 -0.47 2.07 8.78
N PRO A 112 -0.01 2.80 7.74
CA PRO A 112 0.82 2.23 6.70
C PRO A 112 2.14 1.69 7.26
N HIS A 113 2.49 0.47 6.85
CA HIS A 113 3.67 -0.25 7.32
C HIS A 113 4.18 -1.20 6.24
N VAL A 114 5.39 -1.72 6.46
CA VAL A 114 5.93 -2.89 5.78
C VAL A 114 6.09 -4.02 6.78
N SER A 115 5.59 -5.20 6.47
CA SER A 115 5.77 -6.41 7.30
C SER A 115 7.04 -7.15 6.88
N LEU A 116 7.80 -7.63 7.86
CA LEU A 116 9.10 -8.31 7.71
C LEU A 116 9.00 -9.82 7.93
#